data_AF-A0A2G6FLH8-F1
#
_entry.id   AF-A0A2G6FLH8-F1
#
_cell.length_a   1.000
_cell.length_b   1.000
_cell.length_c   1.000
_cell.angle_alpha   90.00
_cell.angle_beta   90.00
_cell.angle_gamma   90.00
#
_symmetry.space_group_name_H-M   'P 1'
#
loop_
_entity.id
_entity.type
_entity.pdbx_description
1 polymer ?
#
loop_
_entity_poly.entity_id
_entity_poly.type
_entity_poly.pdbx_seq_one_letter_code
_entity_poly.pdbx_strand_id
1 'polypeptide(L)'
;MSQPKKPDPARLIVSILTREKEMFPRVLNQLQELFGPVEHQSGWLDFDFTTYYEKEMGAPLFRQLLAFENLIEQEDLAGIKLATNSIEKEYETSG
;
A
#
# COMPACT_ATOMS: atom_id res chain seq x y z
N MET A 1 -11.72 -33.33 14.06
CA MET A 1 -10.39 -33.09 13.45
C MET A 1 -10.60 -32.09 12.32
N SER A 2 -10.06 -30.88 12.42
CA SER A 2 -10.18 -29.89 11.34
C SER A 2 -9.28 -30.29 10.17
N GLN A 3 -9.79 -30.24 8.94
CA GLN A 3 -8.99 -30.46 7.74
C GLN A 3 -8.50 -29.10 7.23
N PRO A 4 -7.19 -28.89 7.03
CA PRO A 4 -6.68 -27.67 6.42
C PRO A 4 -7.28 -27.51 5.02
N LYS A 5 -7.85 -26.34 4.74
CA LYS A 5 -8.30 -25.94 3.41
C LYS A 5 -7.54 -24.72 2.95
N LYS A 6 -7.48 -24.49 1.63
CA LYS A 6 -6.97 -23.23 1.09
C LYS A 6 -7.79 -22.09 1.71
N PRO A 7 -7.16 -20.99 2.17
CA PRO A 7 -7.88 -19.81 2.58
C PRO A 7 -8.76 -19.29 1.44
N ASP A 8 -9.91 -18.74 1.79
CA ASP A 8 -10.76 -18.09 0.79
C ASP A 8 -10.07 -16.79 0.30
N PRO A 9 -10.23 -16.41 -0.98
CA PRO A 9 -9.68 -15.16 -1.50
C PRO A 9 -10.09 -13.95 -0.67
N ALA A 10 -9.19 -12.99 -0.52
CA ALA A 10 -9.37 -11.86 0.39
C ALA A 10 -9.20 -10.52 -0.32
N ARG A 11 -9.79 -9.48 0.27
CA ARG A 11 -9.65 -8.10 -0.18
C ARG A 11 -8.20 -7.63 0.02
N LEU A 12 -7.57 -7.11 -1.03
CA LEU A 12 -6.28 -6.45 -0.88
C LEU A 12 -6.49 -5.05 -0.27
N ILE A 13 -5.81 -4.81 0.86
CA ILE A 13 -5.72 -3.50 1.50
C ILE A 13 -4.26 -3.02 1.45
N VAL A 14 -4.05 -1.81 0.95
CA VAL A 14 -2.72 -1.19 0.88
C VAL A 14 -2.70 0.07 1.73
N SER A 15 -1.69 0.17 2.61
CA SER A 15 -1.40 1.38 3.37
C SER A 15 -0.22 2.11 2.75
N ILE A 16 -0.46 3.30 2.23
CA ILE A 16 0.57 4.20 1.73
C ILE A 16 0.95 5.15 2.85
N LEU A 17 2.25 5.31 3.10
CA LEU A 17 2.83 6.28 4.02
C LEU A 17 3.75 7.20 3.23
N THR A 18 3.54 8.51 3.30
CA THR A 18 4.34 9.47 2.53
C THR A 18 4.36 10.86 3.18
N ARG A 19 5.42 11.64 2.94
CA ARG A 19 5.43 13.09 3.18
C ARG A 19 4.94 13.90 1.98
N GLU A 20 4.94 13.30 0.79
CA GLU A 20 4.66 13.96 -0.51
C GLU A 20 3.31 13.50 -1.04
N LYS A 21 2.23 14.21 -0.69
CA LYS A 21 0.86 13.90 -1.15
C LYS A 21 0.71 14.09 -2.65
N GLU A 22 1.54 14.94 -3.25
CA GLU A 22 1.53 15.31 -4.67
C GLU A 22 1.84 14.11 -5.57
N MET A 23 2.54 13.10 -5.05
CA MET A 23 2.91 11.88 -5.77
C MET A 23 1.76 10.87 -5.82
N PHE A 24 0.78 11.00 -4.92
CA PHE A 24 -0.28 10.03 -4.73
C PHE A 24 -1.06 9.67 -6.02
N PRO A 25 -1.44 10.63 -6.91
CA PRO A 25 -2.15 10.26 -8.14
C PRO A 25 -1.36 9.31 -9.05
N ARG A 26 -0.03 9.43 -9.08
CA ARG A 26 0.82 8.56 -9.90
C ARG A 26 0.92 7.16 -9.29
N VAL A 27 1.17 7.11 -7.98
CA VAL A 27 1.22 5.85 -7.21
C VAL A 27 -0.12 5.11 -7.29
N LEU A 28 -1.24 5.83 -7.15
CA LEU A 28 -2.59 5.27 -7.26
C LEU A 28 -2.80 4.62 -8.63
N ASN A 29 -2.42 5.29 -9.72
CA ASN A 29 -2.54 4.73 -11.07
C ASN A 29 -1.71 3.44 -11.22
N GLN A 30 -0.45 3.43 -10.76
CA GLN A 30 0.40 2.22 -10.83
C GLN A 30 -0.20 1.06 -10.02
N LEU A 31 -0.72 1.33 -8.82
CA LEU A 31 -1.38 0.31 -8.01
C LEU A 31 -2.66 -0.21 -8.67
N GLN A 32 -3.43 0.67 -9.32
CA GLN A 32 -4.64 0.27 -10.04
C GLN A 32 -4.32 -0.57 -11.29
N GLU A 33 -3.23 -0.28 -12.00
CA GLU A 33 -2.76 -1.10 -13.11
C GLU A 33 -2.36 -2.52 -12.67
N LEU A 34 -1.76 -2.66 -11.47
CA LEU A 34 -1.32 -3.94 -10.94
C LEU A 34 -2.44 -4.75 -10.28
N PHE A 35 -3.30 -4.10 -9.50
CA PHE A 35 -4.23 -4.77 -8.59
C PHE A 35 -5.70 -4.59 -8.98
N GLY A 36 -5.98 -3.76 -9.98
CA GLY A 36 -7.33 -3.45 -10.45
C GLY A 36 -7.93 -2.20 -9.79
N PRO A 37 -9.22 -1.95 -9.99
CA PRO A 37 -9.85 -0.73 -9.50
C PRO A 37 -9.89 -0.65 -7.97
N VAL A 38 -9.82 0.57 -7.44
CA VAL A 38 -9.99 0.86 -6.02
C VAL A 38 -11.48 1.01 -5.71
N GLU A 39 -11.98 0.16 -4.81
CA GLU A 39 -13.35 0.23 -4.29
C GLU A 39 -13.48 1.34 -3.25
N HIS A 40 -12.46 1.51 -2.42
CA HIS A 40 -12.46 2.47 -1.33
C HIS A 40 -11.10 3.12 -1.13
N GLN A 41 -11.12 4.44 -0.99
CA GLN A 41 -10.00 5.27 -0.58
C GLN A 41 -10.40 6.03 0.68
N SER A 42 -9.60 5.94 1.74
CA SER A 42 -9.84 6.72 2.97
C SER A 42 -9.66 8.24 2.74
N GLY A 43 -9.97 9.07 3.73
CA GLY A 43 -9.36 10.40 3.79
C GLY A 43 -7.85 10.30 4.03
N TRP A 44 -7.14 11.42 3.84
CA TRP A 44 -5.77 11.54 4.35
C TRP A 44 -5.79 11.53 5.86
N LEU A 45 -4.95 10.69 6.46
CA LEU A 45 -4.76 10.60 7.89
C LEU A 45 -3.39 11.16 8.22
N ASP A 46 -3.30 12.03 9.24
CA ASP A 46 -2.01 12.42 9.78
C ASP A 46 -1.37 11.21 10.47
N PHE A 47 -0.06 11.05 10.28
CA PHE A 47 0.73 10.00 10.91
C PHE A 47 1.66 10.65 11.93
N ASP A 48 1.14 10.93 13.11
CA ASP A 48 1.81 11.66 14.20
C ASP A 48 1.97 10.81 15.48
N PHE A 49 1.56 9.54 15.44
CA PHE A 49 1.58 8.65 16.59
C PHE A 49 2.97 8.10 16.94
N THR A 50 3.96 8.26 16.04
CA THR A 50 5.35 7.83 16.27
C THR A 50 6.31 8.60 15.36
N THR A 51 7.51 8.87 15.87
CA THR A 51 8.61 9.49 15.13
C THR A 51 9.54 8.47 14.44
N TYR A 52 9.20 7.17 14.50
CA TYR A 52 10.05 6.07 14.05
C TYR A 52 10.56 6.23 12.59
N TYR A 53 9.69 6.70 11.69
CA TYR A 53 10.01 6.85 10.26
C TYR A 53 10.61 8.20 9.89
N GLU A 54 10.65 9.17 10.82
CA GLU A 54 11.06 10.55 10.49
C GLU A 54 12.51 10.65 10.03
N LYS A 55 13.40 9.79 10.56
CA LYS A 55 14.82 9.80 10.19
C LYS A 55 15.06 9.42 8.73
N GLU A 56 14.23 8.54 8.19
CA GLU A 56 14.38 8.00 6.84
C GLU A 56 13.50 8.74 5.83
N MET A 57 12.27 9.07 6.24
CA MET A 57 11.25 9.62 5.34
C MET A 57 11.01 11.12 5.52
N GLY A 58 11.53 11.73 6.59
CA GLY A 58 11.19 13.09 6.99
C GLY A 58 9.83 13.20 7.67
N ALA A 59 9.41 14.43 7.96
CA ALA A 59 8.14 14.77 8.58
C ALA A 59 7.56 16.06 7.95
N PRO A 60 6.24 16.30 8.00
CA PRO A 60 5.19 15.41 8.52
C PRO A 60 4.90 14.23 7.58
N LEU A 61 4.38 13.13 8.15
CA LEU A 61 3.94 11.96 7.40
C LEU A 61 2.42 11.87 7.36
N PHE A 62 1.93 11.32 6.25
CA PHE A 62 0.51 11.12 6.00
C PHE A 62 0.25 9.71 5.51
N ARG A 63 -0.89 9.16 5.92
CA ARG A 63 -1.34 7.83 5.53
C ARG A 63 -2.58 7.91 4.66
N GLN A 64 -2.60 7.04 3.65
CA GLN A 64 -3.74 6.80 2.79
C GLN A 64 -3.99 5.29 2.71
N LEU A 65 -5.21 4.85 3.01
CA LEU A 65 -5.62 3.45 2.89
C LEU A 65 -6.42 3.26 1.60
N LEU A 66 -6.12 2.18 0.88
CA LEU A 66 -6.80 1.75 -0.34
C LEU A 66 -7.33 0.33 -0.17
N ALA A 67 -8.55 0.08 -0.62
CA ALA A 67 -9.14 -1.24 -0.78
C ALA A 67 -9.48 -1.49 -2.25
N PHE A 68 -9.04 -2.62 -2.80
CA PHE A 68 -9.21 -2.96 -4.21
C PHE A 68 -10.44 -3.83 -4.45
N GLU A 69 -11.12 -3.68 -5.59
CA GLU A 69 -12.31 -4.49 -5.91
C GLU A 69 -11.97 -5.97 -6.07
N ASN A 70 -10.82 -6.27 -6.70
CA ASN A 70 -10.38 -7.63 -6.96
C ASN A 70 -9.94 -8.32 -5.66
N LEU A 71 -10.45 -9.54 -5.46
CA LEU A 71 -9.94 -10.44 -4.42
C LEU A 71 -8.64 -11.10 -4.89
N ILE A 72 -7.71 -11.29 -3.96
CA ILE A 72 -6.43 -11.96 -4.18
C ILE A 72 -6.41 -13.31 -3.48
N GLU A 73 -5.61 -14.24 -3.98
CA GLU A 73 -5.21 -15.39 -3.18
C GLU A 73 -4.25 -14.90 -2.08
N GLN A 74 -4.42 -15.38 -0.85
CA GLN A 74 -3.62 -14.85 0.27
C GLN A 74 -2.12 -15.16 0.13
N GLU A 75 -1.77 -16.17 -0.66
CA GLU A 75 -0.39 -16.53 -1.01
C GLU A 75 0.28 -15.49 -1.93
N ASP A 76 -0.49 -14.68 -2.65
CA ASP A 76 0.02 -13.66 -3.57
C ASP A 76 0.62 -12.45 -2.83
N LEU A 77 0.37 -12.31 -1.53
CA LEU A 77 0.83 -11.17 -0.72
C LEU A 77 2.36 -10.96 -0.79
N ALA A 78 3.14 -12.04 -0.89
CA ALA A 78 4.59 -11.93 -1.04
C ALA A 78 4.97 -11.28 -2.39
N GLY A 79 4.34 -11.70 -3.48
CA GLY A 79 4.54 -11.11 -4.81
C GLY A 79 4.06 -9.66 -4.88
N ILE A 80 2.91 -9.39 -4.28
CA ILE A 80 2.35 -8.03 -4.16
C ILE A 80 3.32 -7.13 -3.40
N LYS A 81 3.90 -7.58 -2.28
CA LYS A 81 4.87 -6.77 -1.54
C LYS A 81 6.10 -6.46 -2.38
N LEU A 82 6.64 -7.43 -3.12
CA LEU A 82 7.76 -7.20 -4.04
C LEU A 82 7.44 -6.18 -5.14
N ALA A 83 6.21 -6.23 -5.69
CA ALA A 83 5.75 -5.23 -6.66
C ALA A 83 5.68 -3.83 -6.03
N THR A 84 5.11 -3.71 -4.82
CA THR A 84 5.06 -2.41 -4.13
C THR A 84 6.44 -1.87 -3.76
N ASN A 85 7.40 -2.72 -3.36
CA ASN A 85 8.79 -2.31 -3.12
C ASN A 85 9.44 -1.76 -4.40
N SER A 86 9.08 -2.31 -5.56
CA SER A 86 9.61 -1.84 -6.84
C SER A 86 9.09 -0.44 -7.17
N ILE A 87 7.80 -0.18 -6.92
CA ILE A 87 7.21 1.16 -7.00
C ILE A 87 7.91 2.11 -6.01
N GLU A 88 8.04 1.71 -4.74
CA GLU A 88 8.72 2.52 -3.70
C GLU A 88 10.14 2.93 -4.15
N LYS A 89 10.88 2.01 -4.77
CA LYS A 89 12.24 2.25 -5.28
C LYS A 89 12.31 3.24 -6.44
N GLU A 90 11.26 3.38 -7.26
CA GLU A 90 11.19 4.40 -8.30
C GLU A 90 11.11 5.82 -7.71
N TYR A 91 10.60 5.92 -6.48
CA TYR A 91 10.36 7.18 -5.77
C TYR A 91 11.35 7.43 -4.63
N GLU A 92 12.17 6.44 -4.30
CA GLU A 92 13.34 6.60 -3.45
C GLU A 92 14.28 7.57 -4.17
N THR A 93 14.25 8.83 -3.73
CA THR A 93 15.16 9.84 -4.24
C THR A 93 16.55 9.35 -3.92
N SER A 94 17.39 9.11 -4.94
CA SER A 94 18.80 8.84 -4.71
C SER A 94 19.36 9.97 -3.86
N GLY A 95 19.66 9.68 -2.59
CA GLY A 95 20.31 10.62 -1.68
C GLY A 95 21.65 11.08 -2.23
#